data_AF-A0A969P048-F1
#
_entry.id   AF-A0A969P048-F1
#
_cell.length_a   1.000
_cell.length_b   1.000
_cell.length_c   1.000
_cell.angle_alpha   90.00
_cell.angle_beta   90.00
_cell.angle_gamma   90.00
#
_symmetry.space_group_name_H-M   'P 1'
#
loop_
_entity.id
_entity.type
_entity.pdbx_description
1 polymer ?
#
loop_
_entity_poly.entity_id
_entity_poly.type
_entity_poly.pdbx_seq_one_letter_code
_entity_poly.pdbx_strand_id
1 'polypeptide(L)'
;QWDVALEGRAIRQLAVGYQELGGAIELGYYVTPDLRLGLGYSAGAVSDRDFGSFRSDGGLYFNVTYKLNEFFGGFGSQTAIPPLPEPEPEPPAVEEVSNAEF
;
A
#
# COMPACT_ATOMS: atom_id res chain seq x y z
N GLN A 1 6.55 -9.59 -1.67
CA GLN A 1 5.15 -9.25 -1.35
C GLN A 1 4.46 -8.79 -2.62
N TRP A 2 3.16 -9.02 -2.80
CA TRP A 2 2.41 -8.49 -3.96
C TRP A 2 1.34 -7.52 -3.48
N ASP A 3 0.96 -6.58 -4.35
CA ASP A 3 -0.10 -5.60 -4.10
C ASP A 3 -0.89 -5.35 -5.40
N VAL A 4 -2.12 -4.84 -5.24
CA VAL A 4 -3.01 -4.52 -6.35
C VAL A 4 -3.62 -3.16 -6.10
N ALA A 5 -3.62 -2.30 -7.11
CA ALA A 5 -4.26 -1.00 -7.08
C ALA A 5 -5.31 -0.90 -8.19
N LEU A 6 -6.41 -0.21 -7.88
CA LEU A 6 -7.47 0.10 -8.84
C LEU A 6 -7.81 1.58 -8.72
N GLU A 7 -7.85 2.27 -9.85
CA GLU A 7 -8.18 3.68 -9.96
C GLU A 7 -9.39 3.85 -10.88
N GLY A 8 -10.30 4.75 -10.50
CA GLY A 8 -11.41 5.18 -11.33
C GLY A 8 -11.52 6.70 -11.29
N ARG A 9 -11.70 7.34 -12.44
CA ARG A 9 -11.88 8.78 -12.58
C ARG A 9 -13.15 9.09 -13.38
N ALA A 10 -13.90 10.09 -12.94
CA ALA A 10 -15.08 10.59 -13.63
C ALA A 10 -15.06 12.11 -13.64
N ILE A 11 -15.09 12.71 -14.82
CA ILE A 11 -15.10 14.17 -15.00
C ILE A 11 -16.38 14.53 -15.76
N ARG A 12 -17.13 15.52 -15.25
CA ARG A 12 -18.36 16.02 -15.89
C ARG A 12 -18.36 17.54 -15.92
N GLN A 13 -18.67 18.11 -17.08
CA GLN A 13 -18.91 19.56 -17.23
C GLN A 13 -20.27 19.80 -17.88
N LEU A 14 -21.22 20.26 -17.07
CA LEU A 14 -22.62 20.43 -17.47
C LEU A 14 -22.83 21.57 -18.48
N ALA A 15 -22.02 22.63 -18.40
CA ALA A 15 -22.12 23.80 -19.28
C ALA A 15 -21.80 23.52 -20.76
N VAL A 16 -20.98 22.50 -21.02
CA VAL A 16 -20.56 22.10 -22.38
C VAL A 16 -21.01 20.68 -22.74
N GLY A 17 -21.73 19.98 -21.84
CA GLY A 17 -22.22 18.62 -22.09
C GLY A 17 -21.12 17.55 -22.12
N TYR A 18 -19.96 17.81 -21.51
CA TYR A 18 -18.80 16.91 -21.51
C TYR A 18 -18.88 15.89 -20.38
N GLN A 19 -18.59 14.62 -20.71
CA GLN A 19 -18.41 13.55 -19.74
C GLN A 19 -17.22 12.67 -20.12
N GLU A 20 -16.37 12.38 -19.14
CA GLU A 20 -15.26 11.45 -19.27
C GLU A 20 -15.29 10.45 -18.11
N LEU A 21 -15.05 9.19 -18.45
CA LEU A 21 -14.84 8.11 -17.49
C LEU A 21 -13.51 7.43 -17.83
N GLY A 22 -12.64 7.26 -16.84
CA GLY A 22 -11.42 6.51 -17.00
C GLY A 22 -11.16 5.62 -15.80
N GLY A 23 -10.24 4.68 -15.95
CA GLY A 23 -9.77 3.87 -14.87
C GLY A 23 -8.44 3.21 -15.18
N ALA A 24 -7.80 2.68 -14.15
CA ALA A 24 -6.58 1.93 -14.27
C ALA A 24 -6.55 0.79 -13.26
N ILE A 25 -5.82 -0.25 -13.59
CA ILE A 25 -5.50 -1.34 -12.66
C ILE A 25 -4.00 -1.58 -12.71
N GLU A 26 -3.40 -1.81 -11.55
CA GLU A 26 -1.98 -2.08 -11.40
C GLU A 26 -1.77 -3.33 -10.54
N LEU A 27 -0.86 -4.18 -10.96
CA LEU A 27 -0.34 -5.31 -10.18
C LEU A 27 1.11 -5.00 -9.82
N GLY A 28 1.40 -4.98 -8.52
CA GLY A 28 2.73 -4.73 -7.97
C GLY A 28 3.36 -5.99 -7.37
N TYR A 29 4.66 -6.14 -7.54
CA TYR A 29 5.48 -7.15 -6.88
C TYR A 29 6.76 -6.56 -6.32
N TYR A 30 6.97 -6.74 -5.02
CA TYR A 30 8.20 -6.38 -4.31
C TYR A 30 9.23 -7.50 -4.45
N VAL A 31 10.27 -7.23 -5.22
CA VAL A 31 11.43 -8.13 -5.41
C VAL A 31 12.32 -8.09 -4.17
N THR A 32 12.52 -6.90 -3.62
CA THR A 32 13.16 -6.69 -2.31
C THR A 32 12.29 -5.73 -1.49
N PRO A 33 12.52 -5.58 -0.17
CA PRO A 33 11.77 -4.62 0.64
C PRO A 33 11.81 -3.17 0.11
N ASP A 34 12.85 -2.84 -0.67
CA ASP A 34 13.04 -1.52 -1.25
C ASP A 34 12.74 -1.45 -2.76
N LEU A 35 12.66 -2.57 -3.48
CA LEU A 35 12.41 -2.60 -4.93
C LEU A 35 11.03 -3.19 -5.26
N ARG A 36 10.17 -2.38 -5.88
CA ARG A 36 8.86 -2.76 -6.40
C ARG A 36 8.82 -2.65 -7.92
N LEU A 37 8.33 -3.70 -8.57
CA LEU A 37 7.98 -3.71 -9.98
C LEU A 37 6.46 -3.69 -10.11
N GLY A 38 5.93 -2.82 -10.96
CA GLY A 38 4.51 -2.69 -11.23
C GLY A 38 4.21 -2.91 -12.71
N LEU A 39 3.13 -3.62 -13.02
CA LEU A 39 2.58 -3.74 -14.37
C LEU A 39 1.11 -3.34 -14.30
N GLY A 40 0.71 -2.40 -15.12
CA GLY A 40 -0.66 -1.92 -15.12
C GLY A 40 -1.21 -1.65 -16.50
N TYR A 41 -2.51 -1.48 -16.54
CA TYR A 41 -3.26 -1.10 -17.73
C TYR A 41 -4.19 0.05 -17.38
N SER A 42 -4.07 1.15 -18.12
CA SER A 42 -5.00 2.26 -18.05
C SER A 42 -5.99 2.18 -19.22
N ALA A 43 -7.22 2.61 -18.98
CA ALA A 43 -8.22 2.78 -20.02
C ALA A 43 -9.07 4.01 -19.74
N GLY A 44 -9.16 4.92 -20.71
CA GLY A 44 -10.05 6.06 -20.69
C GLY A 44 -11.10 5.98 -21.79
N ALA A 45 -12.33 6.39 -21.47
CA ALA A 45 -13.41 6.63 -22.43
C ALA A 45 -13.89 8.08 -22.28
N VAL A 46 -13.69 8.87 -23.33
CA VAL A 46 -14.25 10.22 -23.44
C VAL A 46 -15.51 10.14 -24.32
N SER A 47 -16.63 10.67 -23.84
CA SER A 47 -17.86 10.78 -24.63
C SER A 47 -18.13 12.26 -24.88
N ASP A 48 -17.88 12.69 -26.12
CA ASP A 48 -18.24 14.01 -26.63
C ASP A 48 -19.42 13.85 -27.63
N ARG A 49 -20.29 14.87 -27.72
CA ARG A 49 -21.48 14.88 -28.59
C ARG A 49 -21.11 14.84 -30.08
N ASP A 50 -19.90 15.28 -30.43
CA ASP A 50 -19.49 15.50 -31.83
C ASP A 50 -18.44 14.50 -32.36
N PHE A 51 -17.93 13.56 -31.54
CA PHE A 51 -17.01 12.52 -31.99
C PHE A 51 -17.38 11.15 -31.43
N GLY A 52 -18.20 10.40 -32.18
CA GLY A 52 -18.50 8.98 -31.94
C GLY A 52 -17.33 8.02 -32.17
N SER A 53 -16.10 8.46 -31.90
CA SER A 53 -14.88 7.67 -32.06
C SER A 53 -14.29 7.36 -30.69
N PHE A 54 -14.25 6.07 -30.34
CA PHE A 54 -13.55 5.55 -29.18
C PHE A 54 -12.06 5.86 -29.31
N ARG A 55 -11.61 6.99 -28.77
CA ARG A 55 -10.19 7.16 -28.45
C ARG A 55 -9.95 6.45 -27.13
N SER A 56 -9.63 5.15 -27.21
CA SER A 56 -9.05 4.43 -26.07
C SER A 56 -7.65 5.00 -25.86
N ASP A 57 -7.55 6.08 -25.08
CA ASP A 57 -6.26 6.46 -24.48
C ASP A 57 -6.02 5.48 -23.34
N GLY A 58 -5.61 4.28 -23.73
CA GLY A 58 -5.43 3.14 -22.86
C GLY A 58 -4.20 2.38 -23.30
N GLY A 59 -3.36 2.04 -22.34
CA GLY A 59 -2.06 1.46 -22.60
C GLY A 59 -1.57 0.63 -21.45
N LEU A 60 -0.75 -0.37 -21.79
CA LEU A 60 0.06 -1.06 -20.81
C LEU A 60 1.17 -0.11 -20.36
N TYR A 61 1.39 -0.04 -19.05
CA TYR A 61 2.51 0.67 -18.47
C TYR A 61 3.25 -0.24 -17.50
N PHE A 62 4.56 0.01 -17.40
CA PHE A 62 5.44 -0.68 -16.48
C PHE A 62 6.07 0.33 -15.53
N ASN A 63 6.06 0.02 -14.25
CA ASN A 63 6.57 0.87 -13.18
C ASN A 63 7.73 0.18 -12.47
N VAL A 64 8.78 0.93 -12.17
CA VAL A 64 9.87 0.49 -11.29
C VAL A 64 10.01 1.54 -10.20
N THR A 65 9.77 1.13 -8.96
CA THR A 65 9.91 1.98 -7.79
C THR A 65 11.00 1.42 -6.90
N TYR A 66 11.98 2.26 -6.56
CA TYR A 66 13.03 1.91 -5.61
C TYR A 66 13.03 2.90 -4.45
N LYS A 67 12.92 2.37 -3.23
CA LYS A 67 12.98 3.14 -2.00
C LYS A 67 14.45 3.35 -1.65
N LEU A 68 14.87 4.61 -1.67
CA LEU A 68 16.21 4.99 -1.25
C LEU A 68 16.14 5.45 0.20
N ASN A 69 16.78 4.71 1.10
CA ASN A 69 16.87 5.04 2.52
C ASN A 69 18.19 5.82 2.81
N GLU A 70 18.21 6.58 3.91
CA GLU A 70 19.42 7.14 4.53
C GLU A 70 20.20 8.24 3.80
N PHE A 71 19.59 8.96 2.84
CA PHE A 71 20.26 10.08 2.15
C PHE A 71 20.85 11.17 3.07
N PHE A 72 20.38 11.28 4.32
CA PHE A 72 20.88 12.21 5.34
C PHE A 72 21.35 11.48 6.62
N GLY A 73 22.10 10.38 6.49
CA GLY A 73 22.74 9.73 7.64
C GLY A 73 21.74 9.10 8.63
N GLY A 74 20.71 8.42 8.12
CA GLY A 74 19.72 7.70 8.94
C GLY A 74 18.34 8.36 9.06
N PHE A 75 18.10 9.50 8.42
CA PHE A 75 16.77 10.12 8.42
C PHE A 75 15.74 9.22 7.70
N GLY A 76 14.71 8.75 8.41
CA GLY A 76 13.64 7.91 7.88
C GLY A 76 13.78 6.39 8.14
N SER A 77 14.88 5.94 8.75
CA SER A 77 15.05 4.54 9.15
C SER A 77 14.47 4.34 10.56
N GLN A 78 13.28 3.75 10.67
CA GLN A 78 12.75 3.33 11.96
C GLN A 78 13.37 1.96 12.30
N THR A 79 14.33 1.94 13.23
CA THR A 79 14.83 0.69 13.81
C THR A 79 13.66 -0.08 14.39
N ALA A 80 13.42 -1.28 13.89
CA ALA A 80 12.39 -2.16 14.43
C ALA A 80 12.66 -2.38 15.93
N ILE A 81 11.69 -2.04 16.78
CA ILE A 81 11.80 -2.29 18.22
C ILE A 81 11.83 -3.82 18.39
N PRO A 82 12.85 -4.39 19.03
CA PRO A 82 12.88 -5.83 19.28
C PRO A 82 11.66 -6.23 20.10
N PRO A 83 11.10 -7.44 19.87
CA PRO A 83 9.96 -7.92 20.66
C PRO A 83 10.32 -7.90 22.15
N LEU A 84 9.39 -7.44 22.98
CA LEU A 84 9.53 -7.47 24.43
C LEU A 84 9.79 -8.92 24.88
N PRO A 85 10.72 -9.16 25.83
CA PRO A 85 10.90 -10.48 26.41
C PRO A 85 9.56 -10.99 26.94
N GLU A 86 9.23 -12.27 26.66
CA GLU A 86 8.05 -12.91 27.26
C GLU A 86 8.14 -12.81 28.79
N PRO A 87 7.04 -12.48 29.48
CA PRO A 87 7.04 -12.42 30.94
C PRO A 87 7.49 -13.77 31.49
N GLU A 88 8.55 -13.73 32.28
CA GLU A 88 9.09 -14.89 32.97
C GLU A 88 7.98 -15.50 33.85
N PRO A 89 7.74 -16.82 33.79
CA PRO A 89 6.66 -17.44 34.56
C PRO A 89 6.88 -17.16 36.04
N GLU A 90 5.91 -16.52 36.69
CA GLU A 90 5.97 -16.19 38.11
C GLU A 90 6.27 -17.47 38.92
N PRO A 91 7.28 -17.46 39.82
CA PRO A 91 7.56 -18.61 40.66
C PRO A 91 6.32 -18.90 41.53
N PRO A 92 6.02 -20.18 41.79
CA PRO A 92 4.82 -20.54 42.54
C PRO A 92 4.86 -19.88 43.93
N ALA A 93 3.72 -19.29 44.32
CA ALA A 93 3.55 -18.66 45.61
C ALA A 93 4.04 -19.62 46.72
N VAL A 94 5.03 -19.17 47.48
CA VAL A 94 5.49 -19.86 48.67
C VAL A 94 4.34 -19.80 49.66
N GLU A 95 3.63 -20.91 49.88
CA GLU A 95 2.73 -21.03 51.00
C GLU A 95 3.56 -20.90 52.29
N GLU A 96 3.37 -19.77 52.98
CA GLU A 96 3.97 -19.51 54.27
C GLU A 96 3.38 -20.50 55.28
N VAL A 97 4.09 -21.61 55.52
CA VAL A 97 3.72 -22.59 56.55
C VAL A 97 3.89 -21.89 57.91
N SER A 98 2.78 -21.48 58.51
CA SER A 98 2.76 -20.86 59.83
C SER A 98 3.25 -21.85 60.88
N ASN A 99 4.49 -21.68 61.35
CA ASN A 99 4.96 -22.33 62.57
C ASN A 99 4.27 -21.65 63.76
N ALA A 100 3.12 -22.20 64.16
CA ALA A 100 2.49 -21.90 65.44
C ALA A 100 2.91 -22.99 66.45
N GLU A 101 4.06 -22.79 67.10
CA GLU A 101 4.32 -23.33 68.43
C GLU A 101 4.07 -22.21 69.43
N PHE A 102 3.12 -22.40 70.36
CA PHE A 102 3.19 -22.12 71.81
C PHE A 102 1.89 -22.53 72.49
#